data_AF-A0A354Z6R8-F1
#
_entry.id   AF-A0A354Z6R8-F1
#
_cell.length_a   1.000
_cell.length_b   1.000
_cell.length_c   1.000
_cell.angle_alpha   90.00
_cell.angle_beta   90.00
_cell.angle_gamma   90.00
#
_symmetry.space_group_name_H-M   'P 1'
#
loop_
_entity.id
_entity.type
_entity.pdbx_description
1 polymer ?
#
loop_
_entity_poly.entity_id
_entity_poly.type
_entity_poly.pdbx_seq_one_letter_code
_entity_poly.pdbx_strand_id
1 'polypeptide(L)' 'MKDLLNLFNQQRQTLDFDAIKIGLASPDLIRSWSWGEVKKPETINYRTFKPERDGLFCAAIFGPVKDYEC' A
#
# COMPACT_ATOMS: atom_id res chain seq x y z
N MET A 1 -4.59 22.85 -26.73
CA MET A 1 -3.19 23.03 -26.30
C MET A 1 -3.05 23.55 -24.86
N LYS A 2 -3.95 24.42 -24.37
CA LYS A 2 -3.95 24.83 -22.94
C LYS A 2 -4.29 23.68 -21.98
N ASP A 3 -5.16 22.76 -22.41
CA ASP A 3 -5.54 21.57 -21.61
C ASP A 3 -4.40 20.54 -21.49
N LEU A 4 -3.51 20.48 -22.49
CA LEU A 4 -2.32 19.63 -22.45
C LEU A 4 -1.26 20.18 -21.49
N LEU A 5 -1.12 21.50 -21.38
CA LEU A 5 -0.24 22.16 -20.40
C LEU A 5 -0.71 21.91 -18.96
N ASN A 6 -2.03 21.82 -18.72
CA ASN A 6 -2.58 21.47 -17.41
C ASN A 6 -2.26 20.02 -17.00
N LEU A 7 -2.11 19.11 -17.97
CA LEU A 7 -1.75 17.71 -17.71
C LEU A 7 -0.29 17.55 -17.27
N PHE A 8 0.63 18.33 -17.84
CA PHE A 8 2.05 18.34 -17.44
C PHE A 8 2.30 19.02 -16.08
N ASN A 9 1.34 19.81 -15.58
CA ASN A 9 1.40 20.48 -14.28
C ASN A 9 0.81 19.67 -13.13
N GLN A 10 0.49 18.38 -13.33
CA GLN A 10 0.25 17.45 -12.22
C GLN A 10 1.58 17.02 -11.56
N GLN A 11 2.44 17.97 -11.24
CA GLN A 11 3.35 17.75 -10.13
C GLN A 11 2.46 17.58 -8.91
N ARG A 12 2.40 16.34 -8.39
CA ARG A 12 1.74 16.08 -7.10
C ARG A 12 2.25 17.14 -6.15
N GLN A 13 1.38 18.03 -5.70
CA GLN A 13 1.75 18.99 -4.67
C GLN A 13 2.27 18.16 -3.50
N THR A 14 3.58 18.25 -3.25
CA THR A 14 4.12 17.89 -1.96
C THR A 14 3.45 18.87 -1.01
N LEU A 15 2.51 18.38 -0.21
CA LEU A 15 1.94 19.15 0.86
C LEU A 15 3.09 19.44 1.82
N ASP A 16 3.63 20.65 1.74
CA ASP A 16 4.60 21.14 2.71
C ASP A 16 3.88 21.22 4.06
N PHE A 17 4.48 20.61 5.08
CA PHE A 17 3.97 20.64 6.44
C PHE A 17 4.89 21.50 7.30
N ASP A 18 4.32 22.33 8.17
CA ASP A 18 5.10 23.21 9.03
C ASP A 18 5.74 22.47 10.21
N ALA A 19 5.20 21.31 10.60
CA ALA A 19 5.66 20.54 11.75
C ALA A 19 5.34 19.03 11.67
N ILE A 20 6.15 18.21 12.36
CA ILE A 20 5.95 16.76 12.54
C ILE A 20 5.71 16.48 14.02
N LYS A 21 4.77 15.58 14.34
CA LYS A 21 4.48 15.12 15.70
C LYS A 21 4.70 13.60 15.79
N ILE A 22 5.15 13.15 16.96
CA ILE A 22 5.21 11.74 17.35
C ILE A 22 4.26 11.47 18.52
N GLY A 23 3.69 10.27 18.58
CA GLY A 23 2.79 9.84 19.63
C GLY A 23 2.58 8.33 19.61
N LEU A 24 1.99 7.80 20.69
CA LEU A 24 1.62 6.39 20.74
C LEU A 24 0.37 6.13 19.90
N ALA A 25 0.39 5.04 19.13
CA ALA A 25 -0.78 4.59 18.38
C ALA A 25 -1.67 3.70 19.24
N SER A 26 -2.98 3.94 19.22
CA SER A 26 -3.96 3.04 19.85
C SER A 26 -4.19 1.79 19.00
N PRO A 27 -4.72 0.69 19.57
CA PRO A 27 -5.08 -0.49 18.80
C PRO A 27 -6.03 -0.18 17.62
N ASP A 28 -6.99 0.73 17.82
CA ASP A 28 -7.94 1.13 16.77
C ASP A 28 -7.24 1.89 15.64
N LEU A 29 -6.27 2.75 15.97
CA LEU A 29 -5.49 3.48 14.98
C LEU A 29 -4.62 2.52 14.14
N ILE A 30 -3.98 1.54 14.78
CA ILE A 30 -3.19 0.51 14.08
C ILE A 30 -4.08 -0.29 13.12
N ARG A 31 -5.29 -0.67 13.56
CA ARG A 31 -6.26 -1.36 12.70
C ARG A 31 -6.70 -0.48 11.52
N SER A 32 -6.86 0.83 11.74
CA SER A 32 -7.25 1.77 10.67
C SER A 32 -6.19 1.94 9.58
N TRP A 33 -4.91 1.71 9.90
CA TRP A 33 -3.84 1.72 8.91
C TRP A 33 -3.72 0.40 8.12
N SER A 34 -4.29 -0.67 8.66
CA SER A 34 -4.18 -1.99 8.07
C SER A 34 -5.22 -2.20 6.97
N TRP A 35 -4.79 -2.84 5.88
CA TRP A 35 -5.66 -3.23 4.76
C TRP A 35 -6.12 -4.69 4.84
N GLY A 36 -5.66 -5.43 5.85
CA GLY A 36 -6.02 -6.83 6.08
C GLY A 36 -5.21 -7.48 7.21
N GLU A 37 -5.59 -8.68 7.62
CA GLU A 37 -4.92 -9.42 8.69
C GLU A 37 -4.09 -10.56 8.11
N VAL A 38 -2.81 -10.63 8.47
CA VAL A 38 -1.95 -11.78 8.17
C VAL A 38 -2.19 -12.85 9.22
N LYS A 39 -2.65 -14.03 8.79
CA LYS A 39 -3.00 -15.15 9.68
C LYS A 39 -1.95 -16.24 9.71
N LYS A 40 -1.00 -16.17 8.80
CA LYS A 40 -0.15 -17.27 8.36
C LYS A 40 1.29 -16.78 8.17
N PRO A 41 2.31 -17.48 8.68
CA PRO A 41 3.71 -17.04 8.56
C PRO A 41 4.31 -17.32 7.17
N GLU A 42 3.57 -17.96 6.27
CA GLU A 42 4.03 -18.31 4.94
C GLU A 42 4.25 -17.06 4.06
N THR A 43 5.22 -17.17 3.15
CA THR A 43 5.66 -16.06 2.30
C THR A 43 5.19 -16.26 0.87
N ILE A 44 5.95 -17.02 0.09
CA ILE A 44 5.69 -17.35 -1.31
C ILE A 44 5.73 -18.86 -1.48
N ASN A 45 5.00 -19.34 -2.47
CA ASN A 45 5.05 -20.74 -2.85
C ASN A 45 6.42 -21.07 -3.47
N TYR A 46 7.06 -22.14 -3.00
CA TYR A 46 8.41 -22.50 -3.46
C TYR A 46 8.48 -22.87 -4.95
N ARG A 47 7.38 -23.33 -5.56
CA ARG A 47 7.35 -23.80 -6.95
C ARG A 47 6.85 -22.74 -7.90
N THR A 48 5.76 -22.06 -7.55
CA THR A 48 5.12 -21.08 -8.44
C THR A 48 5.62 -19.66 -8.22
N PHE A 49 6.34 -19.42 -7.12
CA PHE A 49 6.76 -18.09 -6.65
C PHE A 49 5.60 -17.10 -6.46
N LYS A 50 4.36 -17.61 -6.40
CA LYS A 50 3.18 -16.80 -6.11
C LYS A 50 3.06 -16.59 -4.60
N PRO A 51 2.64 -15.40 -4.15
CA PRO A 51 2.40 -15.17 -2.73
C PRO A 51 1.33 -16.11 -2.16
N GLU A 52 1.55 -16.57 -0.94
CA GLU A 52 0.60 -17.43 -0.24
C GLU A 52 -0.60 -16.64 0.30
N ARG A 53 -1.78 -17.26 0.28
CA ARG A 53 -3.02 -16.62 0.76
C ARG A 53 -3.00 -16.47 2.28
N ASP A 54 -3.37 -15.29 2.75
CA ASP A 54 -3.33 -14.86 4.17
C ASP A 54 -1.90 -14.83 4.78
N GLY A 55 -0.87 -15.00 3.93
CA GLY A 55 0.54 -14.96 4.30
C GLY A 55 1.13 -13.55 4.32
N LEU A 56 2.42 -13.46 4.64
CA LEU A 56 3.17 -12.21 4.79
C LEU A 56 3.23 -11.35 3.50
N PHE A 57 3.08 -11.97 2.33
CA PHE A 57 3.08 -11.28 1.03
C PHE A 57 1.73 -11.32 0.32
N CYS A 58 0.63 -11.57 1.04
CA CYS A 58 -0.68 -11.77 0.43
C CYS A 58 -1.12 -10.58 -0.44
N ALA A 59 -1.36 -10.82 -1.72
CA ALA A 59 -1.78 -9.80 -2.68
C ALA A 59 -3.14 -9.16 -2.33
N ALA A 60 -3.99 -9.86 -1.57
CA ALA A 60 -5.25 -9.32 -1.10
C ALA A 60 -5.07 -8.24 -0.01
N ILE A 61 -3.97 -8.27 0.74
CA ILE A 61 -3.67 -7.31 1.81
C ILE A 61 -2.84 -6.15 1.27
N PHE A 62 -1.81 -6.45 0.48
CA PHE A 62 -0.80 -5.47 0.08
C PHE A 62 -0.93 -4.98 -1.36
N GLY A 63 -1.82 -5.58 -2.16
CA GLY A 63 -2.03 -5.23 -3.57
C GLY A 63 -1.49 -6.25 -4.56
N PRO A 64 -1.78 -6.07 -5.86
CA PRO A 64 -1.43 -7.02 -6.90
C PRO A 64 0.09 -7.06 -7.15
N VAL A 65 0.59 -8.21 -7.60
CA VAL A 65 2.02 -8.40 -7.94
C VAL A 65 2.38 -7.72 -9.27
N LYS A 66 1.39 -7.54 -10.15
CA LYS A 66 1.53 -6.91 -11.46
C LYS A 66 0.51 -5.79 -11.61
N ASP A 67 0.87 -4.79 -12.40
CA ASP A 67 0.01 -3.64 -12.62
C ASP A 67 -1.27 -4.03 -13.36
N TYR A 68 -2.41 -3.65 -12.78
CA TYR A 68 -3.75 -3.84 -13.34
C TYR A 68 -4.11 -5.31 -13.68
N GLU A 69 -3.45 -6.30 -13.08
CA GLU A 69 -3.73 -7.74 -13.25
C GLU A 69 -4.09 -8.36 -11.89
N CYS A 70 -5.16 -9.16 -11.84
CA CYS A 70 -5.59 -9.90 -10.64
C CYS A 70 -4.99 -11.32 -10.58
#